data_AF-A0A1T0A1A8-F1
#
_entry.id   AF-A0A1T0A1A8-F1
#
_cell.length_a   1.000
_cell.length_b   1.000
_cell.length_c   1.000
_cell.angle_alpha   90.00
_cell.angle_beta   90.00
_cell.angle_gamma   90.00
#
_symmetry.space_group_name_H-M   'P 1'
#
loop_
_entity.id
_entity.type
_entity.pdbx_description
1 polymer ?
#
loop_
_entity_poly.entity_id
_entity_poly.type
_entity_poly.pdbx_seq_one_letter_code
_entity_poly.pdbx_strand_id
1 'polypeptide(L)'
;MTQLTTLADYLHSTGSLTALLEAKAGKALTVQVLYEGFRPLTRPEKQSLGLVLHRPALGKVRTVALYGNDAEPWVRATSIFPLAHLTGSAKRLQHLKTTPIGYVLFKRRRTLPHTRTVRFDNDLNAWGRHTVYDWYGKKLLISEWFLPEFAARLG
;
A
#
# COMPACT_ATOMS: atom_id res chain seq x y z
N MET A 1 23.16 -3.36 12.63
CA MET A 1 21.82 -3.98 12.50
C MET A 1 21.48 -4.07 11.03
N THR A 2 20.83 -5.14 10.55
CA THR A 2 20.40 -5.23 9.14
C THR A 2 19.14 -4.38 8.94
N GLN A 3 18.94 -3.81 7.74
CA GLN A 3 17.73 -3.01 7.42
C GLN A 3 16.42 -3.75 7.72
N LEU A 4 16.42 -5.08 7.62
CA LEU A 4 15.25 -5.91 7.91
C LEU A 4 14.84 -5.81 9.40
N THR A 5 15.81 -5.76 10.31
CA THR A 5 15.55 -5.63 11.76
C THR A 5 14.98 -4.26 12.10
N THR A 6 15.50 -3.18 11.50
CA THR A 6 15.03 -1.81 11.77
C THR A 6 13.62 -1.56 11.19
N LEU A 7 13.28 -2.22 10.09
CA LEU A 7 11.96 -2.09 9.44
C LEU A 7 10.91 -3.07 9.96
N ALA A 8 11.24 -3.96 10.90
CA ALA A 8 10.36 -5.06 11.33
C ALA A 8 8.96 -4.58 11.75
N ASP A 9 8.87 -3.51 12.53
CA ASP A 9 7.60 -2.94 13.00
C ASP A 9 6.70 -2.47 11.84
N TYR A 10 7.31 -1.93 10.78
CA TYR A 10 6.58 -1.44 9.62
C TYR A 10 6.19 -2.58 8.67
N LEU A 11 7.10 -3.53 8.42
CA LEU A 11 6.88 -4.68 7.56
C LEU A 11 5.80 -5.62 8.11
N HIS A 12 5.77 -5.84 9.43
CA HIS A 12 4.91 -6.83 10.06
C HIS A 12 3.68 -6.26 10.78
N SER A 13 3.51 -4.93 10.82
CA SER A 13 2.34 -4.31 11.47
C SER A 13 0.99 -4.77 10.93
N THR A 14 0.09 -5.18 11.83
CA THR A 14 -1.26 -5.66 11.48
C THR A 14 -2.28 -4.53 11.27
N GLY A 15 -1.96 -3.33 11.76
CA GLY A 15 -2.80 -2.13 11.66
C GLY A 15 -2.48 -1.22 10.46
N SER A 16 -2.90 0.03 10.56
CA SER A 16 -2.67 1.07 9.55
C SER A 16 -1.20 1.48 9.50
N LEU A 17 -0.52 1.25 8.37
CA LEU A 17 0.83 1.79 8.16
C LEU A 17 0.83 3.32 8.12
N THR A 18 -0.24 3.94 7.61
CA THR A 18 -0.39 5.40 7.69
C THR A 18 -0.28 5.88 9.12
N ALA A 19 -0.97 5.26 10.08
CA ALA A 19 -0.92 5.67 11.48
C ALA A 19 0.47 5.49 12.10
N LEU A 20 1.19 4.40 11.74
CA LEU A 20 2.54 4.16 12.23
C LEU A 20 3.55 5.18 11.68
N LEU A 21 3.48 5.50 10.39
CA LEU A 21 4.34 6.51 9.78
C LEU A 21 4.04 7.90 10.35
N GLU A 22 2.76 8.24 10.61
CA GLU A 22 2.39 9.52 11.22
C GLU A 22 2.87 9.65 12.66
N ALA A 23 2.79 8.56 13.44
CA ALA A 23 3.35 8.52 14.78
C ALA A 23 4.87 8.77 14.75
N LYS A 24 5.59 8.19 13.77
CA LYS A 24 7.02 8.44 13.57
C LYS A 24 7.32 9.86 13.09
N ALA A 25 6.47 10.43 12.24
CA ALA A 25 6.64 11.77 11.69
C ALA A 25 6.24 12.88 12.67
N GLY A 26 5.41 12.57 13.67
CA GLY A 26 4.79 13.57 14.56
C GLY A 26 3.77 14.47 13.85
N LYS A 27 3.37 14.13 12.62
CA LYS A 27 2.41 14.89 11.80
C LYS A 27 1.76 13.99 10.75
N ALA A 28 0.69 14.49 10.11
CA ALA A 28 0.04 13.79 9.00
C ALA A 28 0.98 13.61 7.79
N LEU A 29 0.85 12.50 7.07
CA LEU A 29 1.67 12.26 5.88
C LEU A 29 1.30 13.20 4.76
N THR A 30 2.33 13.69 4.05
CA THR A 30 2.13 14.33 2.75
C THR A 30 2.14 13.25 1.67
N VAL A 31 1.16 13.29 0.77
CA VAL A 31 0.99 12.28 -0.29
C VAL A 31 1.19 12.94 -1.65
N GLN A 32 2.23 12.50 -2.37
CA GLN A 32 2.42 12.86 -3.77
C GLN A 32 1.92 11.72 -4.66
N VAL A 33 0.97 12.02 -5.54
CA VAL A 33 0.47 11.05 -6.51
C VAL A 33 1.44 10.97 -7.69
N LEU A 34 2.04 9.80 -7.89
CA LEU A 34 2.97 9.53 -9.00
C LEU A 34 2.23 8.99 -10.22
N TYR A 35 1.20 8.18 -9.99
CA TYR A 35 0.34 7.64 -11.03
C TYR A 35 -1.04 7.32 -10.47
N GLU A 36 -2.09 7.60 -11.24
CA GLU A 36 -3.43 7.15 -10.94
C GLU A 36 -4.22 6.89 -12.23
N GLY A 37 -4.72 5.68 -12.42
CA GLY A 37 -5.41 5.31 -13.66
C GLY A 37 -5.99 3.91 -13.65
N PHE A 38 -6.67 3.56 -14.74
CA PHE A 38 -7.12 2.20 -15.00
C PHE A 38 -6.12 1.49 -15.91
N ARG A 39 -5.78 0.25 -15.59
CA ARG A 39 -4.98 -0.60 -16.47
C ARG A 39 -5.34 -2.08 -16.37
N PRO A 40 -4.97 -2.89 -17.38
CA PRO A 40 -4.98 -4.34 -17.25
C PRO A 40 -4.14 -4.82 -16.08
N LEU A 41 -4.66 -5.81 -15.35
CA LEU A 41 -3.96 -6.46 -14.25
C LEU A 41 -3.03 -7.55 -14.78
N THR A 42 -1.81 -7.58 -14.24
CA THR A 42 -0.82 -8.59 -14.57
C THR A 42 -1.23 -9.96 -14.01
N ARG A 43 -0.65 -11.05 -14.54
CA ARG A 43 -0.93 -12.40 -14.02
C ARG A 43 -0.62 -12.54 -12.52
N PRO A 44 0.52 -12.05 -11.99
CA PRO A 44 0.79 -12.08 -10.55
C PRO A 44 -0.24 -11.30 -9.72
N GLU A 45 -0.68 -10.13 -10.18
CA GLU A 45 -1.70 -9.34 -9.48
C GLU A 45 -3.04 -10.08 -9.42
N LYS A 46 -3.47 -10.66 -10.55
CA LYS A 46 -4.68 -11.48 -10.60
C LYS A 46 -4.58 -12.66 -9.64
N GLN A 47 -3.43 -13.32 -9.58
CA GLN A 47 -3.20 -14.44 -8.66
C GLN A 47 -3.30 -14.00 -7.19
N SER A 48 -2.62 -12.91 -6.80
CA SER A 48 -2.71 -12.38 -5.44
C SER A 48 -4.13 -11.99 -5.06
N LEU A 49 -4.89 -11.42 -6.01
CA LEU A 49 -6.27 -10.99 -5.80
C LEU A 49 -7.29 -12.13 -5.89
N GLY A 50 -6.87 -13.36 -6.23
CA GLY A 50 -7.76 -14.51 -6.41
C GLY A 50 -8.71 -14.38 -7.61
N LEU A 51 -8.30 -13.68 -8.66
CA LEU A 51 -9.06 -13.48 -9.87
C LEU A 51 -8.81 -14.60 -10.89
N VAL A 52 -9.76 -14.76 -11.83
CA VAL A 52 -9.64 -15.74 -12.92
C VAL A 52 -8.44 -15.40 -13.83
N LEU A 53 -7.44 -16.27 -13.86
CA LEU A 53 -6.15 -15.98 -14.52
C LEU A 53 -6.23 -15.91 -16.05
N HIS A 54 -7.11 -16.68 -16.68
CA HIS A 54 -7.24 -16.75 -18.14
C HIS A 54 -8.19 -15.68 -18.72
N ARG A 55 -8.78 -14.81 -17.89
CA ARG A 55 -9.63 -13.70 -18.35
C ARG A 55 -8.90 -12.35 -18.18
N PRO A 56 -9.11 -11.40 -19.10
CA PRO A 56 -8.70 -10.01 -18.89
C PRO A 56 -9.39 -9.45 -17.64
N ALA A 57 -8.65 -8.68 -16.85
CA ALA A 57 -9.19 -7.94 -15.72
C ALA A 57 -8.59 -6.55 -15.71
N LEU A 58 -9.43 -5.53 -15.56
CA LEU A 58 -9.00 -4.15 -15.34
C LEU A 58 -9.00 -3.85 -13.84
N GLY A 59 -8.08 -2.99 -13.41
CA GLY A 59 -8.07 -2.45 -12.06
C GLY A 59 -7.75 -0.98 -12.04
N LYS A 60 -8.28 -0.29 -11.04
CA LYS A 60 -7.84 1.06 -10.66
C LYS A 60 -6.52 0.90 -9.92
N VAL A 61 -5.48 1.54 -10.42
CA VAL A 61 -4.13 1.51 -9.87
C VAL A 61 -3.75 2.92 -9.47
N ARG A 62 -3.19 3.05 -8.26
CA ARG A 62 -2.69 4.32 -7.73
C ARG A 62 -1.35 4.09 -7.06
N THR A 63 -0.33 4.79 -7.55
CA THR A 63 1.03 4.81 -7.02
C THR A 63 1.31 6.17 -6.41
N VAL A 64 1.80 6.18 -5.18
CA VAL A 64 2.12 7.41 -4.45
C VAL A 64 3.49 7.32 -3.78
N ALA A 65 4.08 8.48 -3.54
CA ALA A 65 5.14 8.66 -2.56
C ALA A 65 4.54 9.26 -1.29
N LEU A 66 4.91 8.69 -0.14
CA LEU A 66 4.49 9.14 1.18
C LEU A 66 5.66 9.82 1.88
N TYR A 67 5.44 11.04 2.32
CA TYR A 67 6.42 11.86 3.01
C TYR A 67 6.01 12.04 4.47
N GLY A 68 6.95 11.84 5.37
CA GLY A 68 6.79 12.13 6.79
C GLY A 68 7.13 13.58 7.10
N ASN A 69 8.10 13.80 7.97
CA ASN A 69 8.53 15.14 8.39
C ASN A 69 9.67 15.76 7.56
N ASP A 70 10.09 15.10 6.48
CA ASP A 70 11.24 15.52 5.65
C ASP A 70 10.86 15.80 4.19
N ALA A 71 11.86 16.22 3.41
CA ALA A 71 11.75 16.46 1.98
C ALA A 71 11.80 15.16 1.17
N GLU A 72 12.37 14.08 1.71
CA GLU A 72 12.54 12.79 1.04
C GLU A 72 11.34 11.87 1.27
N PRO A 73 10.93 11.09 0.24
CA PRO A 73 9.84 10.14 0.39
C PRO A 73 10.27 8.99 1.29
N TRP A 74 9.40 8.60 2.21
CA TRP A 74 9.65 7.47 3.10
C TRP A 74 9.22 6.13 2.49
N VAL A 75 8.06 6.14 1.82
CA VAL A 75 7.44 4.93 1.28
C VAL A 75 6.89 5.20 -0.11
N ARG A 76 7.21 4.32 -1.06
CA ARG A 76 6.50 4.23 -2.33
C ARG A 76 5.40 3.18 -2.21
N ALA A 77 4.14 3.59 -2.33
CA ALA A 77 2.99 2.71 -2.16
C ALA A 77 2.15 2.61 -3.44
N THR A 78 1.87 1.37 -3.87
CA THR A 78 0.99 1.07 -5.00
C THR A 78 -0.23 0.32 -4.50
N SER A 79 -1.41 0.87 -4.75
CA SER A 79 -2.70 0.23 -4.47
C SER A 79 -3.39 -0.18 -5.76
N ILE A 80 -3.97 -1.38 -5.77
CA ILE A 80 -4.64 -2.00 -6.91
C ILE A 80 -6.01 -2.50 -6.46
N PHE A 81 -7.05 -1.95 -7.08
CA PHE A 81 -8.43 -2.36 -6.88
C PHE A 81 -8.99 -2.96 -8.17
N PRO A 82 -9.36 -4.25 -8.19
CA PRO A 82 -10.07 -4.83 -9.32
C PRO A 82 -11.35 -4.07 -9.61
N LEU A 83 -11.62 -3.78 -10.88
CA LEU A 83 -12.84 -3.06 -11.28
C LEU A 83 -14.11 -3.81 -10.84
N ALA A 84 -14.09 -5.14 -10.90
CA ALA A 84 -15.18 -6.00 -10.42
C ALA A 84 -15.47 -5.83 -8.91
N HIS A 85 -14.49 -5.36 -8.13
CA HIS A 85 -14.63 -5.14 -6.69
C HIS A 85 -15.01 -3.69 -6.35
N LEU A 86 -14.90 -2.74 -7.30
CA LEU A 86 -15.20 -1.32 -7.12
C LEU A 86 -16.70 -1.01 -7.24
N THR A 87 -17.49 -1.64 -6.38
CA THR A 87 -18.96 -1.50 -6.31
C THR A 87 -19.40 -0.92 -4.97
N GLY A 88 -20.59 -0.31 -4.91
CA GLY A 88 -21.13 0.26 -3.67
C GLY A 88 -20.19 1.28 -3.00
N SER A 89 -19.95 1.11 -1.70
CA SER A 89 -19.07 1.98 -0.90
C SER A 89 -17.60 1.98 -1.37
N ALA A 90 -17.16 0.93 -2.06
CA ALA A 90 -15.80 0.83 -2.59
C ALA A 90 -15.50 1.83 -3.71
N LYS A 91 -16.53 2.43 -4.33
CA LYS A 91 -16.35 3.51 -5.32
C LYS A 91 -15.57 4.69 -4.73
N ARG A 92 -15.67 4.96 -3.43
CA ARG A 92 -14.90 6.04 -2.77
C ARG A 92 -13.38 5.83 -2.87
N LEU A 93 -12.91 4.58 -2.98
CA LEU A 93 -11.48 4.26 -3.12
C LEU A 93 -10.91 4.69 -4.49
N GLN A 94 -11.77 5.08 -5.44
CA GLN A 94 -11.36 5.65 -6.73
C GLN A 94 -11.05 7.14 -6.66
N HIS A 95 -11.45 7.83 -5.59
CA HIS A 95 -11.37 9.29 -5.47
C HIS A 95 -10.59 9.72 -4.23
N LEU A 96 -9.43 9.12 -4.04
CA LEU A 96 -8.58 9.41 -2.88
C LEU A 96 -7.88 10.76 -3.00
N LYS A 97 -7.60 11.25 -4.22
CA LYS A 97 -6.80 12.47 -4.44
C LYS A 97 -5.48 12.35 -3.64
N THR A 98 -5.20 13.30 -2.75
CA THR A 98 -4.04 13.32 -1.83
C THR A 98 -4.31 12.66 -0.48
N THR A 99 -5.45 12.00 -0.30
CA THR A 99 -5.77 11.30 0.95
C THR A 99 -4.97 10.00 1.06
N PRO A 100 -4.32 9.72 2.22
CA PRO A 100 -3.74 8.40 2.49
C PRO A 100 -4.81 7.31 2.44
N ILE A 101 -4.52 6.20 1.77
CA ILE A 101 -5.50 5.11 1.64
C ILE A 101 -5.86 4.47 2.99
N GLY A 102 -4.93 4.48 3.93
CA GLY A 102 -5.12 3.96 5.29
C GLY A 102 -6.28 4.64 6.03
N TYR A 103 -6.50 5.94 5.80
CA TYR A 103 -7.63 6.67 6.40
C TYR A 103 -8.99 6.12 5.96
N VAL A 104 -9.09 5.59 4.74
CA VAL A 104 -10.33 5.01 4.23
C VAL A 104 -10.47 3.55 4.66
N LEU A 105 -9.39 2.78 4.53
CA LEU A 105 -9.40 1.35 4.84
C LEU A 105 -9.66 1.07 6.32
N PHE A 106 -9.00 1.83 7.21
CA PHE A 106 -9.03 1.61 8.65
C PHE A 106 -10.00 2.56 9.38
N LYS A 107 -10.84 3.32 8.67
CA LYS A 107 -11.77 4.31 9.27
C LYS A 107 -12.65 3.72 10.38
N ARG A 108 -13.13 2.49 10.19
CA ARG A 108 -14.09 1.82 11.08
C ARG A 108 -13.51 0.61 11.81
N ARG A 109 -12.25 0.24 11.53
CA ARG A 109 -11.60 -0.95 12.08
C ARG A 109 -10.10 -0.70 12.21
N ARG A 110 -9.52 -1.10 13.35
CA ARG A 110 -8.08 -1.00 13.59
C ARG A 110 -7.26 -1.97 12.74
N THR A 111 -7.84 -3.12 12.38
CA THR A 111 -7.24 -4.15 11.54
C THR A 111 -8.23 -4.62 10.48
N LEU A 112 -7.71 -5.21 9.41
CA LEU A 112 -8.49 -5.84 8.34
C LEU A 112 -7.95 -7.26 8.12
N PRO A 113 -8.80 -8.24 7.76
CA PRO A 113 -8.31 -9.54 7.31
C PRO A 113 -7.37 -9.33 6.12
N HIS A 114 -6.21 -9.95 6.16
CA HIS A 114 -5.22 -9.80 5.12
C HIS A 114 -4.29 -11.00 5.03
N THR A 115 -3.68 -11.18 3.87
CA THR A 115 -2.48 -11.99 3.69
C THR A 115 -1.34 -11.08 3.27
N ARG A 116 -0.13 -11.31 3.81
CA ARG A 116 1.04 -10.48 3.56
C ARG A 116 2.25 -11.31 3.19
N THR A 117 3.03 -10.79 2.25
CA THR A 117 4.39 -11.27 1.97
C THR A 117 5.37 -10.12 2.03
N VAL A 118 6.52 -10.34 2.66
CA VAL A 118 7.65 -9.40 2.64
C VAL A 118 8.57 -9.77 1.48
N ARG A 119 9.04 -8.76 0.73
CA ARG A 119 9.92 -8.94 -0.43
C ARG A 119 10.95 -7.83 -0.48
N PHE A 120 12.07 -8.10 -1.14
CA PHE A 120 13.06 -7.10 -1.49
C PHE A 120 12.94 -6.78 -2.98
N ASP A 121 12.96 -5.49 -3.32
CA ASP A 121 12.98 -4.99 -4.69
C ASP A 121 14.39 -4.48 -4.99
N ASN A 122 15.04 -5.10 -5.98
CA ASN A 122 16.42 -4.77 -6.34
C ASN A 122 16.54 -3.40 -7.02
N ASP A 123 15.53 -2.99 -7.80
CA ASP A 123 15.57 -1.72 -8.54
C ASP A 123 15.39 -0.54 -7.57
N LEU A 124 14.55 -0.71 -6.55
CA LEU A 124 14.35 0.27 -5.48
C LEU A 124 15.38 0.14 -4.35
N ASN A 125 16.18 -0.92 -4.33
CA ASN A 125 17.06 -1.29 -3.21
C ASN A 125 16.32 -1.23 -1.86
N ALA A 126 15.09 -1.77 -1.83
CA ALA A 126 14.14 -1.53 -0.75
C ALA A 126 13.43 -2.81 -0.30
N TRP A 127 13.30 -2.97 1.01
CA TRP A 127 12.34 -3.92 1.57
C TRP A 127 10.93 -3.38 1.44
N GLY A 128 9.98 -4.27 1.18
CA GLY A 128 8.58 -3.91 1.12
C GLY A 128 7.68 -5.04 1.53
N ARG A 129 6.40 -4.69 1.67
CA ARG A 129 5.33 -5.63 1.98
C ARG A 129 4.25 -5.55 0.92
N HIS A 130 3.80 -6.72 0.48
CA HIS A 130 2.63 -6.87 -0.37
C HIS A 130 1.52 -7.44 0.46
N THR A 131 0.45 -6.67 0.64
CA THR A 131 -0.69 -7.04 1.45
C THR A 131 -1.95 -7.09 0.61
N VAL A 132 -2.59 -8.26 0.58
CA VAL A 132 -3.94 -8.39 0.04
C VAL A 132 -4.90 -8.20 1.19
N TYR A 133 -5.60 -7.06 1.20
CA TYR A 133 -6.62 -6.77 2.20
C TYR A 133 -7.98 -7.24 1.72
N ASP A 134 -8.75 -7.83 2.63
CA ASP A 134 -10.19 -7.98 2.47
C ASP A 134 -10.90 -6.79 3.10
N TRP A 135 -11.49 -5.94 2.26
CA TRP A 135 -12.26 -4.78 2.68
C TRP A 135 -13.75 -5.02 2.42
N TYR A 136 -14.43 -5.60 3.41
CA TYR A 136 -15.87 -5.94 3.34
C TYR A 136 -16.22 -6.91 2.18
N GLY A 137 -15.45 -7.97 2.02
CA GLY A 137 -15.58 -8.96 0.95
C GLY A 137 -14.98 -8.51 -0.39
N LYS A 138 -14.33 -7.34 -0.43
CA LYS A 138 -13.69 -6.78 -1.62
C LYS A 138 -12.18 -6.80 -1.45
N LYS A 139 -11.52 -7.71 -2.19
CA LYS A 139 -10.06 -7.83 -2.15
C LYS A 139 -9.39 -6.69 -2.92
N LEU A 140 -8.34 -6.12 -2.32
CA LEU A 140 -7.43 -5.16 -2.93
C LEU A 140 -5.99 -5.55 -2.61
N LEU A 141 -5.05 -5.13 -3.45
CA LEU A 141 -3.63 -5.36 -3.24
C LEU A 141 -2.95 -4.02 -2.96
N ILE A 142 -2.16 -3.96 -1.89
CA ILE A 142 -1.30 -2.83 -1.57
C ILE A 142 0.13 -3.33 -1.49
N SER A 143 1.03 -2.68 -2.23
CA SER A 143 2.47 -2.91 -2.17
C SER A 143 3.12 -1.65 -1.62
N GLU A 144 3.82 -1.76 -0.49
CA GLU A 144 4.49 -0.64 0.18
C GLU A 144 5.98 -0.94 0.25
N TRP A 145 6.80 -0.09 -0.39
CA TRP A 145 8.26 -0.19 -0.42
C TRP A 145 8.86 0.90 0.47
N PHE A 146 9.65 0.49 1.46
CA PHE A 146 10.33 1.38 2.41
C PHE A 146 11.65 1.83 1.80
N LEU A 147 11.71 3.10 1.40
CA LEU A 147 12.84 3.61 0.61
C LEU A 147 14.12 3.70 1.46
N PRO A 148 15.30 3.62 0.84
CA PRO A 148 16.59 3.62 1.55
C PRO A 148 16.75 4.78 2.52
N GLU A 149 16.26 5.97 2.16
CA GLU A 149 16.30 7.18 2.98
C GLU A 149 15.52 7.00 4.28
N PHE A 150 14.37 6.31 4.25
CA PHE A 150 13.62 6.00 5.46
C PHE A 150 14.30 4.92 6.29
N ALA A 151 14.80 3.86 5.66
CA ALA A 151 15.48 2.78 6.36
C ALA A 151 16.73 3.27 7.10
N ALA A 152 17.50 4.19 6.48
CA ALA A 152 18.67 4.82 7.09
C ALA A 152 18.34 5.68 8.32
N ARG A 153 17.11 6.22 8.42
CA ARG A 153 16.66 7.03 9.56
C ARG A 153 16.18 6.22 10.76
N LEU A 154 16.02 4.91 10.60
CA LEU A 154 15.58 4.01 11.67
C LEU A 154 16.75 3.32 12.38
N GLY A 155 17.95 3.34 11.78
CA GLY A 155 19.20 2.90 12.39
C GLY A 155 19.92 4.04 13.07
#